data_AF-A0A6P0VNV2-F1
#
_entry.id   AF-A0A6P0VNV2-F1
#
_cell.length_a   1.000
_cell.length_b   1.000
_cell.length_c   1.000
_cell.angle_alpha   90.00
_cell.angle_beta   90.00
_cell.angle_gamma   90.00
#
_symmetry.space_group_name_H-M   'P 1'
#
loop_
_entity.id
_entity.type
_entity.pdbx_description
1 polymer ?
#
loop_
_entity_poly.entity_id
_entity_poly.type
_entity_poly.pdbx_seq_one_letter_code
_entity_poly.pdbx_strand_id
1 'polypeptide(L)'
;MRFWSWVIAGLLLVTSWSVVPVQAQLPTIDLNKVYPNLLNPNSEDQVVAKCILLDGNCLVELAVTKADKDNRIETIQNNLNNISEAYLKEQNAQLEITIEKQVVKEKLQEPETTPESQSTVEEAIEEAVEEAIEEKRSPKLSVIVNQEKFDFLTVSEQDAQLKGVDIETRADSIREQLQAGLEQAKYERQVKFLVRQGLMAVGTSLAILVISLLIYRQLGKLEQSKEQLISSNSFVSGTILTRLNQRKLWNLREVQYRLYQLAIMALLGGGSLFLLGLFPYTRGIQFLIFEGLQIPFRLGIVVLGTYLLIRLSYALINRSTSALAQNYYLLNPEAITRLQLRVTTISGVTRGIVTVSLIAIGMLVALSVAGINIGPLLAGAGI
;
A
#
# COMPACT_ATOMS: atom_id res chain seq x y z
N MET A 1 -24.76 -18.76 14.28
CA MET A 1 -24.72 -18.24 12.88
C MET A 1 -25.46 -16.91 12.70
N ARG A 2 -26.57 -16.62 13.42
CA ARG A 2 -27.32 -15.35 13.27
C ARG A 2 -26.56 -14.06 13.59
N PHE A 3 -25.55 -14.10 14.46
CA PHE A 3 -24.82 -12.90 14.90
C PHE A 3 -23.86 -12.34 13.84
N TRP A 4 -23.28 -13.19 12.99
CA TRP A 4 -22.35 -12.77 11.93
C TRP A 4 -23.06 -11.92 10.86
N SER A 5 -24.34 -12.22 10.59
CA SER A 5 -25.15 -11.44 9.65
C SER A 5 -25.44 -10.02 10.15
N TRP A 6 -25.52 -9.82 11.47
CA TRP A 6 -25.73 -8.49 12.07
C TRP A 6 -24.45 -7.67 12.14
N VAL A 7 -23.29 -8.30 12.31
CA VAL A 7 -21.99 -7.61 12.26
C VAL A 7 -21.67 -7.16 10.84
N ILE A 8 -21.93 -8.00 9.83
CA ILE A 8 -21.74 -7.64 8.42
C ILE A 8 -22.77 -6.59 7.97
N ALA A 9 -24.04 -6.71 8.38
CA ALA A 9 -25.06 -5.70 8.08
C ALA A 9 -24.80 -4.36 8.80
N GLY A 10 -24.30 -4.40 10.03
CA GLY A 10 -23.91 -3.19 10.78
C GLY A 10 -22.70 -2.47 10.15
N LEU A 11 -21.73 -3.22 9.61
CA LEU A 11 -20.59 -2.63 8.89
C LEU A 11 -21.03 -1.93 7.60
N LEU A 12 -22.01 -2.51 6.89
CA LEU A 12 -22.56 -1.93 5.65
C LEU A 12 -23.46 -0.71 5.90
N LEU A 13 -24.18 -0.66 7.03
CA LEU A 13 -25.06 0.47 7.35
C LEU A 13 -24.31 1.71 7.86
N VAL A 14 -23.15 1.52 8.51
CA VAL A 14 -22.31 2.65 8.99
C VAL A 14 -21.58 3.33 7.83
N THR A 15 -21.29 2.60 6.73
CA THR A 15 -20.72 3.22 5.52
C THR A 15 -21.76 3.97 4.67
N SER A 16 -23.06 3.72 4.86
CA SER A 16 -24.12 4.31 4.02
C SER A 16 -24.74 5.60 4.57
N TRP A 17 -24.44 6.03 5.79
CA TRP A 17 -24.99 7.29 6.35
C TRP A 17 -24.06 8.50 6.25
N SER A 18 -22.87 8.33 5.68
CA SER A 18 -21.92 9.42 5.43
C SER A 18 -21.88 9.77 3.94
N VAL A 19 -23.05 9.89 3.29
CA VAL A 19 -23.12 10.53 1.96
C VAL A 19 -23.23 12.04 2.17
N VAL A 20 -22.13 12.65 2.59
CA VAL A 20 -21.94 14.07 2.32
C VAL A 20 -21.71 14.17 0.80
N PRO A 21 -22.42 15.02 0.05
CA PRO A 21 -22.08 15.29 -1.34
C PRO A 21 -20.86 16.21 -1.34
N VAL A 22 -19.71 15.68 -0.93
CA VAL A 22 -18.43 16.24 -1.30
C VAL A 22 -17.94 15.27 -2.36
N GLN A 23 -17.95 15.73 -3.61
CA GLN A 23 -17.11 15.16 -4.65
C GLN A 23 -15.64 15.38 -4.24
N ALA A 24 -15.21 14.73 -3.17
CA ALA A 24 -13.82 14.38 -3.03
C ALA A 24 -13.66 13.29 -4.08
N GLN A 25 -13.21 13.69 -5.26
CA GLN A 25 -12.40 12.81 -6.08
C GLN A 25 -11.25 12.39 -5.16
N LEU A 26 -11.47 11.35 -4.35
CA LEU A 26 -10.37 10.59 -3.77
C LEU A 26 -9.54 10.24 -4.98
N PRO A 27 -8.28 10.71 -5.08
CA PRO A 27 -7.42 10.30 -6.18
C PRO A 27 -7.44 8.78 -6.13
N THR A 28 -8.05 8.17 -7.14
CA THR A 28 -7.97 6.74 -7.32
C THR A 28 -6.49 6.47 -7.41
N ILE A 29 -5.91 5.94 -6.33
CA ILE A 29 -4.56 5.40 -6.33
C ILE A 29 -4.67 4.22 -7.29
N ASP A 30 -4.40 4.51 -8.55
CA ASP A 30 -4.28 3.50 -9.58
C ASP A 30 -2.99 2.76 -9.23
N LEU A 31 -3.13 1.69 -8.43
CA LEU A 31 -2.02 0.87 -7.97
C LEU A 31 -1.23 0.29 -9.16
N ASN A 32 -1.83 0.24 -10.36
CA ASN A 32 -1.15 -0.12 -11.59
C ASN A 32 -0.28 1.02 -12.17
N LYS A 33 -0.58 2.29 -11.89
CA LYS A 33 0.29 3.43 -12.28
C LYS A 33 1.48 3.63 -11.34
N VAL A 34 1.34 3.24 -10.07
CA VAL A 34 2.44 3.33 -9.09
C VAL A 34 3.52 2.27 -9.33
N TYR A 35 3.20 1.17 -10.03
CA TYR A 35 4.16 0.11 -10.37
C TYR A 35 3.91 -0.46 -11.78
N PRO A 36 4.41 0.19 -12.84
CA PRO A 36 4.43 -0.43 -14.16
C PRO A 36 5.49 -1.54 -14.18
N ASN A 37 5.07 -2.76 -14.56
CA ASN A 37 5.91 -3.90 -14.97
C ASN A 37 6.77 -4.59 -13.88
N LEU A 38 6.21 -5.65 -13.29
CA LEU A 38 6.89 -6.63 -12.44
C LEU A 38 7.84 -7.59 -13.18
N LEU A 39 8.01 -7.48 -14.49
CA LEU A 39 8.66 -8.53 -15.29
C LEU A 39 10.01 -8.17 -15.94
N ASN A 40 10.53 -6.95 -15.79
CA ASN A 40 11.92 -6.66 -16.18
C ASN A 40 12.54 -5.47 -15.42
N PRO A 41 13.14 -5.69 -14.23
CA PRO A 41 13.64 -4.62 -13.36
C PRO A 41 15.03 -4.04 -13.75
N ASN A 42 15.62 -4.46 -14.87
CA ASN A 42 17.06 -4.27 -15.15
C ASN A 42 17.40 -3.36 -16.34
N SER A 43 16.44 -2.61 -16.89
CA SER A 43 16.75 -1.58 -17.89
C SER A 43 17.17 -0.30 -17.17
N GLU A 44 18.42 0.14 -17.32
CA GLU A 44 18.90 1.42 -16.75
C GLU A 44 18.16 2.63 -17.35
N ASP A 45 17.67 2.50 -18.59
CA ASP A 45 16.91 3.54 -19.29
C ASP A 45 15.42 3.56 -18.98
N GLN A 46 14.96 2.80 -17.97
CA GLN A 46 13.55 2.78 -17.63
C GLN A 46 13.13 4.12 -17.00
N VAL A 47 12.34 4.89 -17.74
CA VAL A 47 11.68 6.10 -17.24
C VAL A 47 10.58 5.68 -16.27
N VAL A 48 10.69 6.12 -15.02
CA VAL A 48 9.71 5.87 -13.95
C VAL A 48 9.06 7.19 -13.56
N ALA A 49 7.73 7.16 -13.40
CA ALA A 49 7.00 8.30 -12.85
C ALA A 49 7.28 8.41 -11.34
N LYS A 50 7.73 9.58 -10.89
CA LYS A 50 7.94 9.90 -9.47
C LYS A 50 7.15 11.13 -9.09
N CYS A 51 6.54 11.09 -7.92
CA CYS A 51 5.73 12.21 -7.46
C CYS A 51 6.49 13.10 -6.48
N ILE A 52 6.39 14.41 -6.71
CA ILE A 52 6.79 15.46 -5.76
C ILE A 52 5.63 15.67 -4.78
N LEU A 53 5.93 15.63 -3.48
CA LEU A 53 4.93 15.60 -2.43
C LEU A 53 4.80 16.96 -1.74
N LEU A 54 3.57 17.43 -1.54
CA LEU A 54 3.25 18.57 -0.66
C LEU A 54 2.34 18.06 0.46
N ASP A 55 2.79 18.15 1.71
CA ASP A 55 2.08 17.60 2.88
C ASP A 55 1.67 16.12 2.70
N GLY A 56 2.48 15.33 1.98
CA GLY A 56 2.20 13.92 1.68
C GLY A 56 1.18 13.68 0.55
N ASN A 57 0.65 14.72 -0.09
CA ASN A 57 -0.14 14.60 -1.31
C ASN A 57 0.76 14.71 -2.54
N CYS A 58 0.47 13.90 -3.54
CA CYS A 58 1.13 13.98 -4.83
C CYS A 58 0.73 15.28 -5.55
N LEU A 59 1.67 16.21 -5.69
CA LEU A 59 1.44 17.50 -6.34
C LEU A 59 1.69 17.41 -7.84
N VAL A 60 2.84 16.85 -8.23
CA VAL A 60 3.28 16.73 -9.63
C VAL A 60 3.99 15.42 -9.85
N GLU A 61 3.63 14.70 -10.92
CA GLU A 61 4.37 13.52 -11.40
C GLU A 61 5.44 13.92 -12.42
N LEU A 62 6.68 13.53 -12.17
CA LEU A 62 7.83 13.78 -13.04
C LEU A 62 8.38 12.47 -13.59
N ALA A 63 8.94 12.54 -14.80
CA ALA A 63 9.64 11.45 -15.44
C ALA A 63 11.09 11.41 -14.96
N VAL A 64 11.52 10.24 -14.51
CA VAL A 64 12.83 10.10 -13.87
C VAL A 64 13.51 8.84 -14.37
N THR A 65 14.74 8.98 -14.87
CA THR A 65 15.62 7.86 -15.23
C THR A 65 16.22 7.26 -13.96
N LYS A 66 16.63 6.00 -13.99
CA LYS A 66 17.21 5.34 -12.81
C LYS A 66 18.53 5.99 -12.38
N ALA A 67 19.29 6.56 -13.32
CA ALA A 67 20.56 7.23 -13.09
C ALA A 67 20.42 8.59 -12.37
N ASP A 68 19.42 9.41 -12.74
CA ASP A 68 19.23 10.77 -12.17
C ASP A 68 18.26 10.82 -10.99
N LYS A 69 17.82 9.64 -10.53
CA LYS A 69 16.61 9.53 -9.74
C LYS A 69 16.63 10.30 -8.44
N ASP A 70 17.72 10.19 -7.71
CA ASP A 70 17.76 10.69 -6.35
C ASP A 70 18.09 12.19 -6.35
N ASN A 71 18.98 12.66 -7.25
CA ASN A 71 19.42 14.06 -7.26
C ASN A 71 18.33 15.03 -7.76
N ARG A 72 17.65 14.72 -8.87
CA ARG A 72 16.64 15.62 -9.45
C ARG A 72 15.41 15.73 -8.55
N ILE A 73 14.90 14.62 -8.04
CA ILE A 73 13.71 14.59 -7.18
C ILE A 73 13.98 15.26 -5.84
N GLU A 74 15.14 14.99 -5.21
CA GLU A 74 15.52 15.64 -3.96
C GLU A 74 15.64 17.16 -4.12
N THR A 75 16.28 17.62 -5.21
CA THR A 75 16.41 19.05 -5.49
C THR A 75 15.03 19.72 -5.64
N ILE A 76 14.14 19.15 -6.45
CA ILE A 76 12.80 19.72 -6.67
C ILE A 76 11.96 19.67 -5.38
N GLN A 77 12.08 18.60 -4.60
CA GLN A 77 11.39 18.48 -3.32
C GLN A 77 11.89 19.52 -2.31
N ASN A 78 13.20 19.76 -2.24
CA ASN A 78 13.79 20.79 -1.38
C ASN A 78 13.36 22.20 -1.81
N ASN A 79 13.33 22.47 -3.12
CA ASN A 79 12.81 23.73 -3.65
C ASN A 79 11.34 23.93 -3.27
N LEU A 80 10.49 22.89 -3.43
CA LEU A 80 9.09 22.95 -3.02
C LEU A 80 8.93 23.18 -1.52
N ASN A 81 9.76 22.53 -0.69
CA ASN A 81 9.72 22.70 0.75
C ASN A 81 10.01 24.16 1.12
N ASN A 82 11.05 24.77 0.53
CA ASN A 82 11.40 26.18 0.74
C ASN A 82 10.27 27.12 0.31
N ILE A 83 9.69 26.90 -0.88
CA ILE A 83 8.55 27.67 -1.39
C ILE A 83 7.35 27.55 -0.44
N SER A 84 7.04 26.33 -0.01
CA SER A 84 5.91 26.05 0.87
C SER A 84 6.09 26.70 2.24
N GLU A 85 7.32 26.71 2.78
CA GLU A 85 7.62 27.35 4.05
C GLU A 85 7.43 28.86 3.95
N ALA A 86 8.00 29.49 2.91
CA ALA A 86 7.84 30.93 2.67
C ALA A 86 6.36 31.32 2.49
N TYR A 87 5.62 30.59 1.66
CA TYR A 87 4.24 30.91 1.33
C TYR A 87 3.26 30.66 2.48
N LEU A 88 3.46 29.59 3.25
CA LEU A 88 2.50 29.16 4.27
C LEU A 88 2.74 29.81 5.64
N LYS A 89 3.91 30.44 5.84
CA LYS A 89 4.23 31.20 7.07
C LYS A 89 3.44 32.49 7.18
N GLU A 90 3.13 33.14 6.05
CA GLU A 90 2.44 34.42 6.03
C GLU A 90 0.97 34.31 5.57
N GLN A 91 0.06 34.81 6.41
CA GLN A 91 -1.38 34.69 6.17
C GLN A 91 -1.82 35.37 4.86
N ASN A 92 -1.18 36.48 4.51
CA ASN A 92 -1.52 37.31 3.33
C ASN A 92 -0.49 37.22 2.21
N ALA A 93 0.39 36.20 2.21
CA ALA A 93 1.36 36.02 1.12
C ALA A 93 0.66 35.94 -0.23
N GLN A 94 1.17 36.71 -1.19
CA GLN A 94 0.75 36.66 -2.59
C GLN A 94 1.61 35.62 -3.33
N LEU A 95 0.96 34.79 -4.14
CA LEU A 95 1.59 33.75 -4.94
C LEU A 95 1.52 34.15 -6.41
N GLU A 96 2.67 34.28 -7.05
CA GLU A 96 2.77 34.45 -8.49
C GLU A 96 3.73 33.41 -9.04
N ILE A 97 3.29 32.65 -10.05
CA ILE A 97 4.12 31.60 -10.67
C ILE A 97 4.41 32.03 -12.10
N THR A 98 5.69 32.17 -12.42
CA THR A 98 6.16 32.62 -13.74
C THR A 98 6.83 31.47 -14.47
N ILE A 99 6.52 31.33 -15.76
CA ILE A 99 7.23 30.43 -16.68
C ILE A 99 8.22 31.28 -17.47
N GLU A 100 9.51 31.08 -17.20
CA GLU A 100 10.58 31.74 -17.93
C GLU A 100 10.91 30.90 -19.17
N LYS A 101 10.45 31.37 -20.33
CA LYS A 101 10.91 30.84 -21.61
C LYS A 101 12.32 31.36 -21.87
N GLN A 102 13.28 30.46 -21.99
CA GLN A 102 14.61 30.84 -22.44
C GLN A 102 14.53 31.15 -23.94
N VAL A 103 14.27 32.42 -24.27
CA VAL A 103 14.39 32.88 -25.65
C VAL A 103 15.88 32.93 -25.96
N VAL A 104 16.36 31.91 -26.66
CA VAL A 104 17.69 31.94 -27.27
C VAL A 104 17.71 33.15 -28.20
N LYS A 105 18.38 34.23 -27.79
CA LYS A 105 18.84 35.24 -28.75
C LYS A 105 19.86 34.54 -29.62
N GLU A 106 19.37 33.98 -30.71
CA GLU A 106 20.13 33.46 -31.83
C GLU A 106 20.95 34.63 -32.39
N LYS A 107 22.14 34.85 -31.81
CA LYS A 107 23.22 35.51 -32.53
C LYS A 107 23.69 34.50 -33.56
N LEU A 108 22.96 34.44 -34.68
CA LEU A 108 23.46 33.85 -35.90
C LEU A 108 24.64 34.73 -36.34
N GLN A 109 25.81 34.43 -35.81
CA GLN A 109 27.06 35.00 -36.28
C GLN A 109 27.48 34.06 -37.41
N GLU A 110 27.21 34.49 -38.65
CA GLU A 110 27.66 33.80 -39.87
C GLU A 110 29.12 33.38 -39.69
N PRO A 111 29.44 32.08 -39.78
CA PRO A 111 30.83 31.64 -39.81
C PRO A 111 31.39 32.05 -41.18
N GLU A 112 32.25 33.07 -41.17
CA GLU A 112 33.12 33.37 -42.30
C GLU A 112 33.99 32.13 -42.56
N THR A 113 33.72 31.50 -43.70
CA THR A 113 34.33 30.29 -44.22
C THR A 113 35.86 30.37 -44.29
N THR A 114 36.55 29.32 -43.84
CA THR A 114 37.84 28.91 -44.42
C THR A 114 37.88 27.38 -44.46
N PRO A 115 38.09 26.76 -45.65
CA PRO A 115 38.02 25.32 -45.79
C PRO A 115 39.40 24.71 -45.56
N GLU A 116 39.53 23.78 -44.60
CA GLU A 116 40.39 22.61 -44.77
C GLU A 116 40.18 21.57 -43.67
N SER A 117 39.86 20.35 -44.11
CA SER A 117 39.84 19.08 -43.34
C SER A 117 38.66 18.85 -42.38
N GLN A 118 37.47 18.63 -42.94
CA GLN A 118 36.25 18.20 -42.24
C GLN A 118 35.88 16.76 -42.62
N SER A 119 35.77 15.88 -41.63
CA SER A 119 35.03 14.60 -41.76
C SER A 119 34.76 13.96 -40.39
N THR A 120 35.53 14.27 -39.34
CA THR A 120 35.35 13.70 -37.99
C THR A 120 35.08 14.74 -36.91
N VAL A 121 35.29 16.01 -37.19
CA VAL A 121 35.00 17.13 -36.26
C VAL A 121 33.57 17.64 -36.44
N GLU A 122 32.98 17.44 -37.61
CA GLU A 122 31.64 17.94 -37.94
C GLU A 122 30.54 17.15 -37.21
N GLU A 123 30.67 15.82 -37.12
CA GLU A 123 29.72 14.95 -36.40
C GLU A 123 29.75 15.17 -34.88
N ALA A 124 30.92 15.40 -34.29
CA ALA A 124 31.06 15.71 -32.86
C ALA A 124 30.59 17.13 -32.50
N ILE A 125 30.68 18.08 -33.44
CA ILE A 125 30.12 19.43 -33.25
C ILE A 125 28.60 19.38 -33.39
N GLU A 126 28.05 18.55 -34.29
CA GLU A 126 26.60 18.42 -34.48
C GLU A 126 25.94 17.82 -33.23
N GLU A 127 26.50 16.75 -32.66
CA GLU A 127 25.99 16.12 -31.42
C GLU A 127 26.07 17.06 -30.20
N ALA A 128 27.19 17.77 -30.04
CA ALA A 128 27.35 18.73 -28.93
C ALA A 128 26.48 20.00 -29.08
N VAL A 129 26.19 20.42 -30.31
CA VAL A 129 25.27 21.52 -30.60
C VAL A 129 23.83 21.10 -30.37
N GLU A 130 23.47 19.86 -30.66
CA GLU A 130 22.12 19.33 -30.44
C GLU A 130 21.80 19.20 -28.94
N GLU A 131 22.70 18.63 -28.13
CA GLU A 131 22.54 18.60 -26.65
C GLU A 131 22.45 20.02 -26.06
N ALA A 132 23.27 20.97 -26.54
CA ALA A 132 23.27 22.35 -26.06
C ALA A 132 22.03 23.15 -26.50
N ILE A 133 21.32 22.74 -27.55
CA ILE A 133 20.06 23.34 -28.00
C ILE A 133 18.88 22.77 -27.20
N GLU A 134 18.93 21.50 -26.79
CA GLU A 134 17.88 20.84 -26.01
C GLU A 134 17.80 21.40 -24.57
N GLU A 135 18.95 21.60 -23.90
CA GLU A 135 19.01 22.24 -22.56
C GLU A 135 18.41 23.66 -22.58
N LYS A 136 18.52 24.37 -23.71
CA LYS A 136 18.14 25.78 -23.86
C LYS A 136 16.67 26.01 -24.22
N ARG A 137 15.90 24.97 -24.55
CA ARG A 137 14.47 25.06 -24.90
C ARG A 137 13.53 24.70 -23.76
N SER A 138 14.05 24.19 -22.65
CA SER A 138 13.23 23.70 -21.55
C SER A 138 12.65 24.86 -20.72
N PRO A 139 11.32 24.97 -20.55
CA PRO A 139 10.70 26.03 -19.77
C PRO A 139 11.04 25.87 -18.28
N LYS A 140 11.53 26.95 -17.66
CA LYS A 140 11.86 26.99 -16.24
C LYS A 140 10.71 27.61 -15.44
N LEU A 141 10.22 26.88 -14.43
CA LEU A 141 9.19 27.36 -13.51
C LEU A 141 9.85 27.99 -12.28
N SER A 142 9.46 29.23 -12.01
CA SER A 142 9.84 29.96 -10.80
C SER A 142 8.60 30.44 -10.05
N VAL A 143 8.66 30.45 -8.73
CA VAL A 143 7.59 30.93 -7.85
C VAL A 143 8.05 32.19 -7.14
N ILE A 144 7.26 33.25 -7.20
CA ILE A 144 7.48 34.50 -6.48
C ILE A 144 6.54 34.50 -5.28
N VAL A 145 7.13 34.60 -4.08
CA VAL A 145 6.41 34.75 -2.81
C VAL A 145 6.89 36.03 -2.17
N ASN A 146 6.00 37.01 -1.99
CA ASN A 146 6.34 38.30 -1.35
C ASN A 146 7.58 38.99 -1.93
N GLN A 147 7.71 39.02 -3.26
CA GLN A 147 8.85 39.60 -3.99
C GLN A 147 10.17 38.80 -3.91
N GLU A 148 10.19 37.66 -3.22
CA GLU A 148 11.31 36.71 -3.26
C GLU A 148 11.05 35.64 -4.33
N LYS A 149 12.02 35.45 -5.22
CA LYS A 149 11.94 34.49 -6.33
C LYS A 149 12.61 33.17 -5.92
N PHE A 150 11.86 32.08 -6.04
CA PHE A 150 12.31 30.72 -5.80
C PHE A 150 12.27 29.93 -7.11
N ASP A 151 13.36 29.26 -7.44
CA ASP A 151 13.37 28.31 -8.55
C ASP A 151 12.63 27.03 -8.11
N PHE A 152 11.70 26.54 -8.93
CA PHE A 152 10.97 25.31 -8.62
C PHE A 152 11.55 24.11 -9.40
N LEU A 153 11.35 24.09 -10.72
CA LEU A 153 11.86 23.04 -11.60
C LEU A 153 12.00 23.52 -13.04
N THR A 154 12.81 22.79 -13.81
CA THR A 154 12.84 22.86 -15.27
C THR A 154 12.10 21.65 -15.83
N VAL A 155 11.13 21.88 -16.71
CA VAL A 155 10.34 20.81 -17.34
C VAL A 155 11.19 20.16 -18.41
N SER A 156 11.32 18.84 -18.36
CA SER A 156 12.07 18.05 -19.33
C SER A 156 11.14 17.46 -20.39
N GLU A 157 11.66 17.09 -21.56
CA GLU A 157 10.86 16.41 -22.58
C GLU A 157 10.26 15.09 -22.07
N GLN A 158 10.99 14.36 -21.22
CA GLN A 158 10.52 13.12 -20.63
C GLN A 158 9.26 13.35 -19.77
N ASP A 159 9.15 14.50 -19.09
CA ASP A 159 7.96 14.85 -18.29
C ASP A 159 6.72 15.07 -19.17
N ALA A 160 6.94 15.60 -20.37
CA ALA A 160 5.90 15.87 -21.36
C ALA A 160 5.46 14.55 -22.04
N GLN A 161 6.43 13.72 -22.43
CA GLN A 161 6.20 12.39 -23.00
C GLN A 161 5.44 11.47 -22.04
N LEU A 162 5.70 11.55 -20.72
CA LEU A 162 4.96 10.78 -19.70
C LEU A 162 3.45 11.02 -19.75
N LYS A 163 3.01 12.20 -20.19
CA LYS A 163 1.60 12.57 -20.33
C LYS A 163 1.13 12.63 -21.78
N GLY A 164 2.02 12.42 -22.75
CA GLY A 164 1.71 12.50 -24.18
C GLY A 164 1.30 13.90 -24.63
N VAL A 165 1.87 14.94 -24.02
CA VAL A 165 1.62 16.36 -24.34
C VAL A 165 2.93 17.07 -24.69
N ASP A 166 2.86 18.27 -25.27
CA ASP A 166 4.04 19.09 -25.51
C ASP A 166 4.59 19.70 -24.21
N ILE A 167 5.86 20.13 -24.24
CA ILE A 167 6.59 20.62 -23.07
C ILE A 167 5.98 21.89 -22.47
N GLU A 168 5.39 22.75 -23.29
CA GLU A 168 4.78 24.01 -22.87
C GLU A 168 3.44 23.74 -22.17
N THR A 169 2.58 22.90 -22.78
CA THR A 169 1.35 22.41 -22.15
C THR A 169 1.65 21.67 -20.85
N ARG A 170 2.75 20.91 -20.79
CA ARG A 170 3.18 20.25 -19.56
C ARG A 170 3.58 21.28 -18.50
N ALA A 171 4.35 22.30 -18.86
CA ALA A 171 4.75 23.38 -17.96
C ALA A 171 3.56 24.14 -17.39
N ASP A 172 2.58 24.48 -18.23
CA ASP A 172 1.34 25.13 -17.80
C ASP A 172 0.52 24.25 -16.85
N SER A 173 0.40 22.95 -17.16
CA SER A 173 -0.29 22.01 -16.27
C SER A 173 0.39 21.89 -14.91
N ILE A 174 1.73 21.88 -14.87
CA ILE A 174 2.51 21.86 -13.63
C ILE A 174 2.31 23.16 -12.85
N ARG A 175 2.31 24.32 -13.53
CA ARG A 175 2.03 25.62 -12.91
C ARG A 175 0.65 25.64 -12.24
N GLU A 176 -0.38 25.17 -12.93
CA GLU A 176 -1.74 25.11 -12.39
C GLU A 176 -1.85 24.15 -11.20
N GLN A 177 -1.23 22.96 -11.29
CA GLN A 177 -1.19 21.99 -10.19
C GLN A 177 -0.47 22.55 -8.96
N LEU A 178 0.67 23.22 -9.16
CA LEU A 178 1.45 23.86 -8.12
C LEU A 178 0.66 24.98 -7.43
N GLN A 179 0.01 25.85 -8.22
CA GLN A 179 -0.83 26.92 -7.68
C GLN A 179 -1.98 26.38 -6.84
N ALA A 180 -2.78 25.48 -7.42
CA ALA A 180 -3.94 24.89 -6.77
C ALA A 180 -3.54 24.13 -5.49
N GLY A 181 -2.42 23.38 -5.54
CA GLY A 181 -1.95 22.63 -4.39
C GLY A 181 -1.42 23.50 -3.25
N LEU A 182 -0.70 24.60 -3.54
CA LEU A 182 -0.25 25.55 -2.53
C LEU A 182 -1.44 26.31 -1.90
N GLU A 183 -2.40 26.76 -2.71
CA GLU A 183 -3.63 27.40 -2.23
C GLU A 183 -4.46 26.44 -1.36
N GLN A 184 -4.59 25.18 -1.79
CA GLN A 184 -5.26 24.14 -1.02
C GLN A 184 -4.53 23.87 0.30
N ALA A 185 -3.20 23.72 0.30
CA ALA A 185 -2.42 23.51 1.51
C ALA A 185 -2.60 24.68 2.50
N LYS A 186 -2.66 25.92 1.99
CA LYS A 186 -2.95 27.11 2.81
C LYS A 186 -4.34 27.07 3.42
N TYR A 187 -5.35 26.64 2.65
CA TYR A 187 -6.72 26.47 3.14
C TYR A 187 -6.82 25.37 4.21
N GLU A 188 -6.18 24.22 3.99
CA GLU A 188 -6.19 23.09 4.94
C GLU A 188 -5.52 23.44 6.28
N ARG A 189 -4.58 24.37 6.30
CA ARG A 189 -3.92 24.85 7.53
C ARG A 189 -4.73 25.90 8.30
N GLN A 190 -5.86 26.36 7.77
CA GLN A 190 -6.70 27.33 8.48
C GLN A 190 -7.40 26.70 9.69
N VAL A 191 -7.48 27.45 10.80
CA VAL A 191 -8.11 27.00 12.06
C VAL A 191 -9.54 26.48 11.83
N LYS A 192 -10.32 27.10 10.94
CA LYS A 192 -11.69 26.66 10.61
C LYS A 192 -11.72 25.24 10.05
N PHE A 193 -10.77 24.90 9.19
CA PHE A 193 -10.66 23.57 8.62
C PHE A 193 -10.18 22.56 9.66
N LEU A 194 -9.15 22.90 10.44
CA LEU A 194 -8.62 22.06 11.51
C LEU A 194 -9.66 21.73 12.58
N VAL A 195 -10.52 22.69 12.96
CA VAL A 195 -11.62 22.45 13.92
C VAL A 195 -12.63 21.47 13.34
N ARG A 196 -13.00 21.63 12.07
CA ARG A 196 -13.94 20.71 11.38
C ARG A 196 -13.37 19.30 11.30
N GLN A 197 -12.09 19.16 10.95
CA GLN A 197 -11.41 17.87 10.92
C GLN A 197 -11.24 17.28 12.32
N GLY A 198 -10.91 18.09 13.31
CA GLY A 198 -10.82 17.67 14.72
C GLY A 198 -12.14 17.07 15.21
N LEU A 199 -13.28 17.66 14.85
CA LEU A 199 -14.59 17.11 15.16
C LEU A 199 -14.81 15.73 14.52
N MET A 200 -14.42 15.55 13.26
CA MET A 200 -14.48 14.25 12.58
C MET A 200 -13.53 13.22 13.22
N ALA A 201 -12.33 13.63 13.62
CA ALA A 201 -11.36 12.78 14.32
C ALA A 201 -11.89 12.28 15.66
N VAL A 202 -12.51 13.16 16.45
CA VAL A 202 -13.14 12.77 17.73
C VAL A 202 -14.29 11.79 17.49
N GLY A 203 -15.15 12.05 16.50
CA GLY A 203 -16.26 11.17 16.15
C GLY A 203 -15.80 9.77 15.71
N THR A 204 -14.80 9.70 14.84
CA THR A 204 -14.23 8.43 14.37
C THR A 204 -13.50 7.68 15.48
N SER A 205 -12.76 8.38 16.35
CA SER A 205 -12.11 7.78 17.52
C SER A 205 -13.13 7.17 18.49
N LEU A 206 -14.24 7.87 18.76
CA LEU A 206 -15.32 7.37 19.61
C LEU A 206 -15.99 6.14 18.99
N ALA A 207 -16.23 6.14 17.68
CA ALA A 207 -16.77 4.98 16.97
C ALA A 207 -15.84 3.76 17.07
N ILE A 208 -14.53 3.95 16.85
CA ILE A 208 -13.50 2.91 17.00
C ILE A 208 -13.52 2.33 18.42
N LEU A 209 -13.57 3.18 19.45
CA LEU A 209 -13.63 2.75 20.85
C LEU A 209 -14.89 1.95 21.16
N VAL A 210 -16.06 2.39 20.69
CA VAL A 210 -17.32 1.67 20.89
C VAL A 210 -17.28 0.31 20.20
N ILE A 211 -16.80 0.22 18.96
CA ILE A 211 -16.69 -1.05 18.22
C ILE A 211 -15.70 -1.98 18.93
N SER A 212 -14.54 -1.47 19.32
CA SER A 212 -13.54 -2.24 20.06
C SER A 212 -14.12 -2.80 21.36
N LEU A 213 -14.83 -1.98 22.14
CA LEU A 213 -15.48 -2.41 23.38
C LEU A 213 -16.58 -3.47 23.14
N LEU A 214 -17.35 -3.35 22.06
CA LEU A 214 -18.32 -4.36 21.66
C LEU A 214 -17.65 -5.69 21.32
N ILE A 215 -16.50 -5.68 20.63
CA ILE A 215 -15.73 -6.89 20.32
C ILE A 215 -15.16 -7.51 21.60
N TYR A 216 -14.57 -6.71 22.49
CA TYR A 216 -14.04 -7.19 23.78
C TYR A 216 -15.13 -7.85 24.65
N ARG A 217 -16.33 -7.25 24.71
CA ARG A 217 -17.47 -7.84 25.43
C ARG A 217 -17.89 -9.20 24.86
N GLN A 218 -17.81 -9.39 23.55
CA GLN A 218 -18.09 -10.68 22.91
C GLN A 218 -17.03 -11.72 23.25
N LEU A 219 -15.77 -11.29 23.29
CA LEU A 219 -14.64 -12.14 23.63
C LEU A 219 -14.74 -12.70 25.05
N GLY A 220 -15.10 -11.85 26.03
CA GLY A 220 -15.31 -12.30 27.41
C GLY A 220 -16.40 -13.36 27.55
N LYS A 221 -17.49 -13.26 26.77
CA LYS A 221 -18.53 -14.31 26.74
C LYS A 221 -18.02 -15.64 26.18
N LEU A 222 -17.15 -15.59 25.17
CA LEU A 222 -16.51 -16.79 24.59
C LEU A 222 -15.52 -17.45 25.54
N GLU A 223 -14.84 -16.65 26.36
CA GLU A 223 -13.88 -17.10 27.37
C GLU A 223 -14.56 -17.78 28.56
N GLN A 224 -15.65 -17.20 29.08
CA GLN A 224 -16.49 -17.87 30.09
C GLN A 224 -17.04 -19.22 29.60
N SER A 225 -17.42 -19.28 28.31
CA SER A 225 -17.86 -20.54 27.68
C SER A 225 -16.72 -21.56 27.51
N LYS A 226 -15.46 -21.12 27.55
CA LYS A 226 -14.28 -22.00 27.48
C LYS A 226 -13.97 -22.58 28.86
N GLU A 227 -14.05 -21.77 29.91
CA GLU A 227 -13.82 -22.22 31.29
C GLU A 227 -14.84 -23.29 31.73
N GLN A 228 -16.12 -23.11 31.38
CA GLN A 228 -17.17 -24.11 31.65
C GLN A 228 -16.92 -25.47 30.96
N LEU A 229 -16.26 -25.47 29.79
CA LEU A 229 -15.87 -26.70 29.09
C LEU A 229 -14.63 -27.35 29.70
N ILE A 230 -13.74 -26.57 30.31
CA ILE A 230 -12.53 -27.07 30.98
C ILE A 230 -12.92 -27.68 32.34
N SER A 231 -13.84 -27.05 33.08
CA SER A 231 -14.33 -27.58 34.36
C SER A 231 -15.24 -28.81 34.20
N SER A 232 -16.00 -28.93 33.11
CA SER A 232 -16.74 -30.18 32.81
C SER A 232 -15.83 -31.36 32.41
N ASN A 233 -14.57 -31.11 32.03
CA ASN A 233 -13.63 -32.16 31.62
C ASN A 233 -13.01 -32.91 32.81
N SER A 234 -13.08 -32.37 34.03
CA SER A 234 -12.46 -32.99 35.20
C SER A 234 -13.31 -34.05 35.89
N PHE A 235 -14.57 -34.29 35.47
CA PHE A 235 -15.47 -35.13 36.27
C PHE A 235 -16.23 -36.29 35.57
N VAL A 236 -16.13 -36.52 34.26
CA VAL A 236 -16.89 -37.63 33.63
C VAL A 236 -16.08 -38.44 32.61
N SER A 237 -16.00 -39.76 32.86
CA SER A 237 -15.58 -40.83 31.94
C SER A 237 -16.50 -40.94 30.72
N GLY A 238 -16.57 -39.89 29.90
CA GLY A 238 -17.37 -39.86 28.67
C GLY A 238 -16.73 -40.65 27.53
N THR A 239 -17.58 -41.36 26.77
CA THR A 239 -17.27 -42.13 25.56
C THR A 239 -16.44 -41.35 24.53
N ILE A 240 -15.53 -42.02 23.82
CA ILE A 240 -14.54 -41.44 22.87
C ILE A 240 -15.16 -40.42 21.87
N LEU A 241 -16.42 -40.61 21.49
CA LEU A 241 -17.18 -39.73 20.60
C LEU A 241 -17.39 -38.31 21.18
N THR A 242 -17.61 -38.19 22.50
CA THR A 242 -17.78 -36.88 23.15
C THR A 242 -16.46 -36.10 23.17
N ARG A 243 -15.33 -36.78 23.42
CA ARG A 243 -13.99 -36.17 23.37
C ARG A 243 -13.57 -35.68 21.98
N LEU A 244 -14.05 -36.30 20.90
CA LEU A 244 -13.76 -35.88 19.52
C LEU A 244 -14.59 -34.64 19.11
N ASN A 245 -15.89 -34.62 19.43
CA ASN A 245 -16.74 -33.46 19.17
C ASN A 245 -16.28 -32.22 19.96
N GLN A 246 -15.83 -32.41 21.19
CA GLN A 246 -15.33 -31.33 22.04
C GLN A 246 -14.03 -30.71 21.51
N ARG A 247 -13.10 -31.51 20.97
CA ARG A 247 -11.88 -31.01 20.30
C ARG A 247 -12.17 -30.18 19.05
N LYS A 248 -13.19 -30.54 18.27
CA LYS A 248 -13.62 -29.78 17.09
C LYS A 248 -14.13 -28.39 17.46
N LEU A 249 -14.96 -28.30 18.51
CA LEU A 249 -15.48 -27.02 19.02
C LEU A 249 -14.36 -26.13 19.58
N TRP A 250 -13.36 -26.72 20.25
CA TRP A 250 -12.21 -25.99 20.77
C TRP A 250 -11.37 -25.34 19.65
N ASN A 251 -11.10 -26.08 18.57
CA ASN A 251 -10.37 -25.55 17.41
C ASN A 251 -11.11 -24.39 16.73
N LEU A 252 -12.43 -24.48 16.57
CA LEU A 252 -13.23 -23.39 15.98
C LEU A 252 -13.22 -22.15 16.87
N ARG A 253 -13.33 -22.33 18.19
CA ARG A 253 -13.32 -21.22 19.14
C ARG A 253 -11.94 -20.55 19.23
N GLU A 254 -10.86 -21.30 19.13
CA GLU A 254 -9.50 -20.75 19.04
C GLU A 254 -9.32 -19.89 17.79
N VAL A 255 -9.79 -20.36 16.63
CA VAL A 255 -9.74 -19.58 15.38
C VAL A 255 -10.56 -18.30 15.50
N GLN A 256 -11.76 -18.36 16.08
CA GLN A 256 -12.59 -17.17 16.33
C GLN A 256 -11.87 -16.16 17.22
N TYR A 257 -11.26 -16.62 18.31
CA TYR A 257 -10.51 -15.74 19.22
C TYR A 257 -9.38 -15.00 18.49
N ARG A 258 -8.56 -15.73 17.72
CA ARG A 258 -7.47 -15.11 16.94
C ARG A 258 -7.99 -14.16 15.86
N LEU A 259 -9.11 -14.50 15.21
CA LEU A 259 -9.76 -13.64 14.23
C LEU A 259 -10.20 -12.30 14.85
N TYR A 260 -10.79 -12.33 16.05
CA TYR A 260 -11.16 -11.11 16.76
C TYR A 260 -9.95 -10.28 17.19
N GLN A 261 -8.86 -10.93 17.61
CA GLN A 261 -7.61 -10.24 17.93
C GLN A 261 -7.04 -9.51 16.70
N LEU A 262 -7.08 -10.15 15.54
CA LEU A 262 -6.70 -9.51 14.27
C LEU A 262 -7.64 -8.37 13.88
N ALA A 263 -8.95 -8.53 14.10
CA ALA A 263 -9.92 -7.48 13.84
C ALA A 263 -9.65 -6.24 14.70
N ILE A 264 -9.34 -6.41 15.99
CA ILE A 264 -8.96 -5.30 16.88
C ILE A 264 -7.68 -4.63 16.40
N MET A 265 -6.64 -5.41 16.07
CA MET A 265 -5.38 -4.86 15.56
C MET A 265 -5.58 -4.10 14.25
N ALA A 266 -6.39 -4.64 13.33
CA ALA A 266 -6.71 -3.99 12.07
C ALA A 266 -7.53 -2.71 12.29
N LEU A 267 -8.48 -2.73 13.22
CA LEU A 267 -9.34 -1.59 13.53
C LEU A 267 -8.57 -0.47 14.24
N LEU A 268 -7.67 -0.81 15.17
CA LEU A 268 -6.79 0.14 15.83
C LEU A 268 -5.73 0.68 14.87
N GLY A 269 -5.04 -0.20 14.14
CA GLY A 269 -3.99 0.18 13.20
C GLY A 269 -4.54 1.00 12.04
N GLY A 270 -5.59 0.50 11.38
CA GLY A 270 -6.27 1.20 10.29
C GLY A 270 -6.94 2.49 10.75
N GLY A 271 -7.57 2.49 11.93
CA GLY A 271 -8.16 3.69 12.52
C GLY A 271 -7.12 4.75 12.86
N SER A 272 -5.98 4.37 13.41
CA SER A 272 -4.86 5.28 13.71
C SER A 272 -4.27 5.88 12.43
N LEU A 273 -4.06 5.05 11.40
CA LEU A 273 -3.60 5.52 10.09
C LEU A 273 -4.60 6.48 9.43
N PHE A 274 -5.89 6.20 9.53
CA PHE A 274 -6.95 7.08 9.03
C PHE A 274 -6.94 8.44 9.75
N LEU A 275 -6.79 8.44 11.08
CA LEU A 275 -6.70 9.68 11.88
C LEU A 275 -5.46 10.51 11.50
N LEU A 276 -4.32 9.87 11.27
CA LEU A 276 -3.09 10.54 10.80
C LEU A 276 -3.26 11.18 9.41
N GLY A 277 -4.04 10.57 8.52
CA GLY A 277 -4.30 11.12 7.19
C GLY A 277 -5.26 12.30 7.16
N LEU A 278 -5.99 12.51 8.27
CA LEU A 278 -6.96 13.59 8.37
C LEU A 278 -6.26 14.95 8.53
N PHE A 279 -5.16 15.03 9.29
CA PHE A 279 -4.48 16.30 9.52
C PHE A 279 -3.31 16.51 8.54
N PRO A 280 -3.14 17.73 8.00
CA PRO A 280 -2.08 18.02 7.03
C PRO A 280 -0.69 17.78 7.63
N TYR A 281 -0.48 18.17 8.90
CA TYR A 281 0.81 18.03 9.58
C TYR A 281 1.25 16.57 9.83
N THR A 282 0.31 15.62 9.93
CA THR A 282 0.62 14.22 10.22
C THR A 282 0.64 13.33 8.98
N ARG A 283 0.19 13.84 7.82
CA ARG A 283 0.11 13.07 6.58
C ARG A 283 1.50 12.67 6.05
N GLY A 284 2.53 13.49 6.23
CA GLY A 284 3.91 13.13 5.91
C GLY A 284 4.42 11.90 6.69
N ILE A 285 4.03 11.79 7.97
CA ILE A 285 4.39 10.63 8.81
C ILE A 285 3.71 9.35 8.31
N GLN A 286 2.47 9.46 7.81
CA GLN A 286 1.76 8.32 7.23
C GLN A 286 2.55 7.72 6.06
N PHE A 287 3.10 8.55 5.16
CA PHE A 287 3.93 8.09 4.06
C PHE A 287 5.18 7.34 4.55
N LEU A 288 5.89 7.90 5.54
CA LEU A 288 7.08 7.25 6.13
C LEU A 288 6.74 5.89 6.77
N ILE A 289 5.60 5.79 7.45
CA ILE A 289 5.13 4.52 8.02
C ILE A 289 4.83 3.52 6.91
N PHE A 290 4.15 3.93 5.83
CA PHE A 290 3.86 3.01 4.73
C PHE A 290 5.11 2.54 4.01
N GLU A 291 6.06 3.43 3.75
CA GLU A 291 7.31 3.10 3.07
C GLU A 291 8.18 2.16 3.92
N GLY A 292 8.36 2.47 5.22
CA GLY A 292 9.15 1.64 6.12
C GLY A 292 8.48 0.31 6.49
N LEU A 293 7.14 0.27 6.58
CA LEU A 293 6.40 -0.89 7.06
C LEU A 293 5.85 -1.78 5.94
N GLN A 294 6.03 -1.42 4.66
CA GLN A 294 5.48 -2.19 3.54
C GLN A 294 5.98 -3.64 3.54
N ILE A 295 7.28 -3.84 3.72
CA ILE A 295 7.93 -5.15 3.71
C ILE A 295 7.44 -6.01 4.88
N PRO A 296 7.55 -5.59 6.16
CA PRO A 296 7.09 -6.40 7.28
C PRO A 296 5.57 -6.62 7.26
N PHE A 297 4.79 -5.66 6.77
CA PHE A 297 3.33 -5.82 6.64
C PHE A 297 2.96 -6.89 5.61
N ARG A 298 3.56 -6.84 4.41
CA ARG A 298 3.32 -7.86 3.37
C ARG A 298 3.76 -9.25 3.84
N LEU A 299 4.93 -9.35 4.49
CA LEU A 299 5.38 -10.60 5.11
C LEU A 299 4.41 -11.10 6.19
N GLY A 300 3.92 -10.20 7.04
CA GLY A 300 2.92 -10.50 8.05
C GLY A 300 1.64 -11.11 7.46
N ILE A 301 1.13 -10.55 6.35
CA ILE A 301 -0.03 -11.10 5.64
C ILE A 301 0.26 -12.51 5.10
N VAL A 302 1.42 -12.73 4.49
CA VAL A 302 1.80 -14.06 3.96
C VAL A 302 1.88 -15.10 5.08
N VAL A 303 2.54 -14.77 6.19
CA VAL A 303 2.66 -15.65 7.37
C VAL A 303 1.28 -15.96 7.94
N LEU A 304 0.43 -14.95 8.08
CA LEU A 304 -0.92 -15.10 8.58
C LEU A 304 -1.80 -15.97 7.67
N GLY A 305 -1.76 -15.71 6.36
CA GLY A 305 -2.49 -16.47 5.36
C GLY A 305 -2.06 -17.93 5.33
N THR A 306 -0.75 -18.18 5.35
CA THR A 306 -0.19 -19.55 5.43
C THR A 306 -0.65 -20.26 6.71
N TYR A 307 -0.61 -19.59 7.86
CA TYR A 307 -1.10 -20.13 9.12
C TYR A 307 -2.59 -20.50 9.06
N LEU A 308 -3.43 -19.63 8.49
CA LEU A 308 -4.86 -19.89 8.33
C LEU A 308 -5.12 -21.06 7.38
N LEU A 309 -4.38 -21.18 6.28
CA LEU A 309 -4.49 -22.30 5.33
C LEU A 309 -4.14 -23.64 5.99
N ILE A 310 -3.06 -23.69 6.78
CA ILE A 310 -2.70 -24.90 7.55
C ILE A 310 -3.83 -25.29 8.51
N ARG A 311 -4.45 -24.32 9.19
CA ARG A 311 -5.53 -24.64 10.12
C ARG A 311 -6.82 -25.06 9.40
N LEU A 312 -7.12 -24.44 8.26
CA LEU A 312 -8.26 -24.78 7.41
C LEU A 312 -8.09 -26.18 6.81
N SER A 313 -6.88 -26.56 6.40
CA SER A 313 -6.59 -27.89 5.85
C SER A 313 -6.89 -28.98 6.88
N TYR A 314 -6.54 -28.77 8.16
CA TYR A 314 -6.91 -29.69 9.23
C TYR A 314 -8.42 -29.82 9.41
N ALA A 315 -9.16 -28.72 9.28
CA ALA A 315 -10.62 -28.74 9.36
C ALA A 315 -11.25 -29.52 8.18
N LEU A 316 -10.74 -29.31 6.96
CA LEU A 316 -11.15 -30.01 5.74
C LEU A 316 -10.85 -31.51 5.79
N ILE A 317 -9.64 -31.89 6.20
CA ILE A 317 -9.25 -33.29 6.39
C ILE A 317 -10.19 -33.96 7.39
N ASN A 318 -10.39 -33.34 8.56
CA ASN A 318 -11.27 -33.89 9.58
C ASN A 318 -12.72 -34.01 9.12
N ARG A 319 -13.22 -33.02 8.37
CA ARG A 319 -14.58 -33.04 7.81
C ARG A 319 -14.73 -34.20 6.82
N SER A 320 -13.78 -34.35 5.90
CA SER A 320 -13.81 -35.40 4.87
C SER A 320 -13.72 -36.79 5.50
N THR A 321 -12.79 -37.01 6.43
CA THR A 321 -12.67 -38.29 7.15
C THR A 321 -13.93 -38.60 7.97
N SER A 322 -14.56 -37.59 8.58
CA SER A 322 -15.81 -37.80 9.33
C SER A 322 -17.01 -38.15 8.45
N ALA A 323 -17.11 -37.56 7.25
CA ALA A 323 -18.17 -37.89 6.30
C ALA A 323 -18.01 -39.32 5.74
N LEU A 324 -16.77 -39.73 5.46
CA LEU A 324 -16.43 -41.10 5.07
C LEU A 324 -16.74 -42.10 6.20
N ALA A 325 -16.41 -41.76 7.45
CA ALA A 325 -16.66 -42.63 8.60
C ALA A 325 -18.15 -42.77 8.94
N GLN A 326 -18.97 -41.70 8.81
CA GLN A 326 -20.41 -41.77 9.07
C GLN A 326 -21.14 -42.69 8.07
N ASN A 327 -20.76 -42.65 6.79
CA ASN A 327 -21.34 -43.56 5.79
C ASN A 327 -20.95 -45.03 6.04
N TYR A 328 -19.75 -45.30 6.55
CA TYR A 328 -19.31 -46.66 6.91
C TYR A 328 -19.95 -47.17 8.22
N TYR A 329 -20.26 -46.28 9.17
CA TYR A 329 -20.86 -46.63 10.47
C TYR A 329 -22.26 -47.25 10.31
N LEU A 330 -22.99 -46.88 9.25
CA LEU A 330 -24.30 -47.44 8.95
C LEU A 330 -24.24 -48.87 8.38
N LEU A 331 -23.08 -49.38 7.96
CA LEU A 331 -22.98 -50.66 7.25
C LEU A 331 -22.37 -51.83 8.04
N ASN A 332 -21.61 -51.63 9.13
CA ASN A 332 -21.22 -52.73 10.05
C ASN A 332 -20.43 -52.25 11.30
N PRO A 333 -20.93 -52.45 12.54
CA PRO A 333 -20.30 -51.94 13.76
C PRO A 333 -19.04 -52.68 14.23
N GLU A 334 -18.83 -53.96 13.84
CA GLU A 334 -17.70 -54.78 14.33
C GLU A 334 -16.39 -54.64 13.53
N ALA A 335 -16.44 -54.19 12.27
CA ALA A 335 -15.24 -53.99 11.44
C ALA A 335 -14.42 -52.73 11.83
N ILE A 336 -14.95 -51.91 12.75
CA ILE A 336 -14.54 -50.52 13.00
C ILE A 336 -13.29 -50.42 13.89
N THR A 337 -13.10 -51.33 14.85
CA THR A 337 -11.96 -51.28 15.79
C THR A 337 -10.61 -51.52 15.10
N ARG A 338 -10.56 -52.36 14.07
CA ARG A 338 -9.33 -52.60 13.29
C ARG A 338 -9.07 -51.55 12.22
N LEU A 339 -10.11 -50.92 11.64
CA LEU A 339 -9.94 -49.86 10.65
C LEU A 339 -9.48 -48.55 11.29
N GLN A 340 -9.92 -48.24 12.52
CA GLN A 340 -9.49 -47.05 13.27
C GLN A 340 -7.97 -46.97 13.47
N LEU A 341 -7.30 -48.09 13.74
CA LEU A 341 -5.84 -48.14 13.93
C LEU A 341 -5.04 -47.83 12.65
N ARG A 342 -5.63 -48.00 11.46
CA ARG A 342 -5.00 -47.66 10.17
C ARG A 342 -5.37 -46.27 9.65
N VAL A 343 -6.56 -45.78 10.00
CA VAL A 343 -7.00 -44.42 9.65
C VAL A 343 -6.25 -43.36 10.46
N THR A 344 -5.84 -43.66 11.70
CA THR A 344 -5.06 -42.73 12.54
C THR A 344 -3.63 -42.54 12.06
N THR A 345 -2.98 -43.58 11.54
CA THR A 345 -1.63 -43.47 10.95
C THR A 345 -1.64 -42.78 9.59
N ILE A 346 -2.59 -43.12 8.71
CA ILE A 346 -2.74 -42.47 7.39
C ILE A 346 -3.09 -40.99 7.55
N SER A 347 -4.07 -40.64 8.42
CA SER A 347 -4.42 -39.25 8.67
C SER A 347 -3.29 -38.45 9.33
N GLY A 348 -2.42 -39.09 10.11
CA GLY A 348 -1.25 -38.44 10.70
C GLY A 348 -0.23 -38.04 9.62
N VAL A 349 0.08 -38.97 8.72
CA VAL A 349 1.03 -38.73 7.61
C VAL A 349 0.51 -37.67 6.64
N THR A 350 -0.78 -37.72 6.23
CA THR A 350 -1.35 -36.72 5.32
C THR A 350 -1.29 -35.31 5.91
N ARG A 351 -1.54 -35.16 7.23
CA ARG A 351 -1.41 -33.86 7.89
C ARG A 351 0.03 -33.35 7.87
N GLY A 352 1.00 -34.23 8.11
CA GLY A 352 2.42 -33.89 8.03
C GLY A 352 2.81 -33.38 6.65
N ILE A 353 2.47 -34.14 5.60
CA ILE A 353 2.78 -33.78 4.21
C ILE A 353 2.16 -32.43 3.85
N VAL A 354 0.86 -32.23 4.10
CA VAL A 354 0.16 -30.99 3.78
C VAL A 354 0.77 -29.78 4.50
N THR A 355 1.16 -29.93 5.77
CA THR A 355 1.78 -28.85 6.54
C THR A 355 3.17 -28.50 6.00
N VAL A 356 4.01 -29.49 5.67
CA VAL A 356 5.33 -29.25 5.08
C VAL A 356 5.20 -28.57 3.72
N SER A 357 4.29 -29.05 2.86
CA SER A 357 4.03 -28.42 1.55
C SER A 357 3.56 -26.97 1.68
N LEU A 358 2.62 -26.68 2.60
CA LEU A 358 2.13 -25.31 2.81
C LEU A 358 3.20 -24.39 3.40
N ILE A 359 4.06 -24.88 4.30
CA ILE A 359 5.19 -24.11 4.83
C ILE A 359 6.18 -23.79 3.71
N ALA A 360 6.53 -24.77 2.87
CA ALA A 360 7.45 -24.56 1.74
C ALA A 360 6.91 -23.52 0.74
N ILE A 361 5.62 -23.63 0.37
CA ILE A 361 4.95 -22.64 -0.49
C ILE A 361 4.93 -21.26 0.20
N GLY A 362 4.54 -21.19 1.47
CA GLY A 362 4.51 -19.94 2.22
C GLY A 362 5.88 -19.27 2.32
N MET A 363 6.95 -20.05 2.46
CA MET A 363 8.33 -19.55 2.48
C MET A 363 8.76 -18.99 1.12
N LEU A 364 8.44 -19.68 0.02
CA LEU A 364 8.71 -19.17 -1.34
C LEU A 364 7.97 -17.86 -1.62
N VAL A 365 6.69 -17.79 -1.24
CA VAL A 365 5.89 -16.57 -1.36
C VAL A 365 6.48 -15.44 -0.50
N ALA A 366 6.92 -15.73 0.73
CA ALA A 366 7.54 -14.75 1.61
C ALA A 366 8.83 -14.16 1.01
N LEU A 367 9.69 -15.01 0.41
CA LEU A 367 10.92 -14.58 -0.26
C LEU A 367 10.62 -13.73 -1.50
N SER A 368 9.63 -14.13 -2.31
CA SER A 368 9.18 -13.35 -3.47
C SER A 368 8.67 -11.97 -3.06
N VAL A 369 7.86 -11.90 -2.00
CA VAL A 369 7.33 -10.64 -1.46
C VAL A 369 8.42 -9.74 -0.87
N ALA A 370 9.49 -10.32 -0.34
CA ALA A 370 10.67 -9.59 0.13
C ALA A 370 11.56 -9.04 -1.01
N GLY A 371 11.21 -9.31 -2.28
CA GLY A 371 12.00 -8.88 -3.44
C GLY A 371 13.23 -9.77 -3.72
N ILE A 372 13.33 -10.92 -3.06
CA ILE A 372 14.42 -11.87 -3.32
C ILE A 372 14.10 -12.63 -4.60
N ASN A 373 15.08 -12.74 -5.50
CA ASN A 373 14.90 -13.49 -6.75
C ASN A 373 14.70 -14.98 -6.45
N ILE A 374 13.47 -15.46 -6.65
CA ILE A 374 13.07 -16.86 -6.41
C ILE A 374 13.39 -17.78 -7.59
N GLY A 375 13.85 -17.26 -8.74
CA GLY A 375 14.17 -18.04 -9.94
C GLY A 375 15.14 -19.19 -9.66
N PRO A 376 16.28 -18.96 -8.99
CA PRO A 376 17.21 -20.03 -8.62
C PRO A 376 16.61 -21.07 -7.67
N LEU A 377 15.76 -20.63 -6.73
CA LEU A 377 15.09 -21.52 -5.76
C LEU A 377 14.03 -22.40 -6.44
N LEU A 378 13.25 -21.85 -7.36
CA LEU A 378 12.26 -22.59 -8.16
C LEU A 378 12.92 -23.57 -9.11
N ALA A 379 14.02 -23.17 -9.76
CA ALA A 379 14.80 -24.05 -10.62
C ALA A 379 15.38 -25.23 -9.84
N GLY A 380 15.87 -25.00 -8.61
CA GLY A 380 16.37 -26.06 -7.73
C GLY A 380 15.27 -26.96 -7.14
N ALA A 381 14.06 -26.43 -6.92
CA ALA A 381 12.93 -27.21 -6.37
C ALA A 381 12.19 -28.07 -7.41
N GLY A 382 12.44 -27.83 -8.71
CA GLY A 382 11.87 -28.60 -9.82
C GLY A 382 12.66 -29.86 -10.21
N ILE A 383 13.82 -30.07 -9.58
CA ILE A 383 14.69 -31.25 -9.72
C ILE A 383 14.35 -32.24 -8.62
#